data_AF-A0A838DYT9-F1
#
_entry.id   AF-A0A838DYT9-F1
#
_cell.length_a   1.000
_cell.length_b   1.000
_cell.length_c   1.000
_cell.angle_alpha   90.00
_cell.angle_beta   90.00
_cell.angle_gamma   90.00
#
_symmetry.space_group_name_H-M   'P 1'
#
loop_
_entity.id
_entity.type
_entity.pdbx_description
1 polymer ?
#
loop_
_entity_poly.entity_id
_entity_poly.type
_entity_poly.pdbx_seq_one_letter_code
_entity_poly.pdbx_strand_id
1 'polypeptide(L)'
;MNPNLLHPSNDEPPSWEMMPEFQDRRRRRSPLAWWYRWAAPVEPGKDAPFEQRERFRQGRIASIMLLLMLIVVSAFIPLALSSANMYTLPIVLALLVVACIAVFLNRQGNVLLVGIFIVFSVNAALVLTIITAPIIDLNVGSLPVFDLFILSELAAVTVLPAASVFVVAIINCIYIVASILLMPHSPDLGALMAHSVYTVVIRPVALQVVVAVVTYLWVRNAQDAILRADRAEVIAQLEHSIASQKRDLDYGIQQLLQTLVQAANGDMSVRSPLTQGHVLWQVAVSLNTLLSRLQRSSQSDYELQRLTAELQRLKSELNWVVGALRDAKTRRAPLPTAPGNTLIEPLYRELAGHYVIAPPSRK
;
A
#
# COMPACT_ATOMS: atom_id res chain seq x y z
N MET A 1 2.72 -35.22 -36.77
CA MET A 1 2.87 -34.95 -35.32
C MET A 1 3.80 -33.77 -35.18
N ASN A 2 3.27 -32.62 -34.75
CA ASN A 2 3.93 -31.33 -34.87
C ASN A 2 4.30 -30.84 -33.45
N PRO A 3 5.59 -30.74 -33.08
CA PRO A 3 6.02 -30.33 -31.75
C PRO A 3 6.30 -28.82 -31.75
N ASN A 4 5.26 -28.01 -31.86
CA ASN A 4 5.32 -26.57 -31.62
C ASN A 4 4.29 -26.22 -30.55
N LEU A 5 4.62 -26.57 -29.31
CA LEU A 5 3.92 -26.09 -28.13
C LEU A 5 4.42 -24.68 -27.86
N LEU A 6 3.58 -23.72 -28.23
CA LEU A 6 3.66 -22.30 -27.90
C LEU A 6 3.85 -22.16 -26.38
N HIS A 7 5.03 -21.72 -25.98
CA HIS A 7 5.32 -21.25 -24.63
C HIS A 7 4.57 -19.91 -24.48
N PRO A 8 3.59 -19.77 -23.58
CA PRO A 8 3.10 -18.44 -23.23
C PRO A 8 4.27 -17.69 -22.58
N SER A 9 4.70 -16.60 -23.21
CA SER A 9 5.69 -15.67 -22.67
C SER A 9 5.07 -14.98 -21.44
N ASN A 10 5.62 -15.27 -20.26
CA ASN A 10 5.25 -14.70 -18.95
C ASN A 10 5.61 -13.20 -18.80
N ASP A 11 5.56 -12.43 -19.88
CA ASP A 11 5.88 -10.99 -19.87
C ASP A 11 4.62 -10.12 -19.75
N GLU A 12 3.50 -10.68 -19.29
CA GLU A 12 2.40 -9.83 -18.83
C GLU A 12 2.79 -9.25 -17.46
N PRO A 13 3.00 -7.92 -17.34
CA PRO A 13 3.23 -7.31 -16.05
C PRO A 13 2.03 -7.65 -15.15
N PRO A 14 2.28 -7.90 -13.85
CA PRO A 14 1.23 -8.33 -12.94
C PRO A 14 0.01 -7.41 -13.06
N SER A 15 -1.19 -7.98 -13.20
CA SER A 15 -2.43 -7.23 -13.46
C SER A 15 -2.79 -6.17 -12.39
N TRP A 16 -2.13 -6.18 -11.23
CA TRP A 16 -2.24 -5.11 -10.23
C TRP A 16 -1.44 -3.85 -10.57
N GLU A 17 -0.44 -3.93 -11.47
CA GLU A 17 0.33 -2.77 -11.98
C GLU A 17 -0.47 -1.94 -13.01
N MET A 18 -1.57 -2.46 -13.55
CA MET A 18 -2.51 -1.70 -14.40
C MET A 18 -3.56 -0.89 -13.61
N MET A 19 -3.53 -0.91 -12.26
CA MET A 19 -4.45 -0.12 -11.43
C MET A 19 -4.13 1.36 -11.14
N PRO A 20 -2.93 1.95 -11.39
CA PRO A 20 -2.72 3.37 -11.12
C PRO A 20 -3.44 4.27 -12.14
N GLU A 21 -3.69 3.80 -13.36
CA GLU A 21 -4.33 4.63 -14.40
C GLU A 21 -5.83 4.89 -14.12
N PHE A 22 -6.52 3.97 -13.42
CA PHE A 22 -7.93 4.15 -13.05
C PHE A 22 -8.14 5.17 -11.92
N GLN A 23 -7.17 5.32 -11.00
CA GLN A 23 -7.24 6.36 -9.98
C GLN A 23 -7.03 7.77 -10.58
N ASP A 24 -6.16 7.90 -11.59
CA ASP A 24 -5.91 9.19 -12.24
C ASP A 24 -7.05 9.62 -13.18
N ARG A 25 -7.85 8.70 -13.72
CA ARG A 25 -9.03 9.08 -14.54
C ARG A 25 -10.17 9.69 -13.72
N ARG A 26 -10.36 9.32 -12.45
CA ARG A 26 -11.33 9.99 -11.55
C ARG A 26 -10.91 11.41 -11.15
N ARG A 27 -9.64 11.81 -11.34
CA ARG A 27 -9.17 13.20 -11.16
C ARG A 27 -9.62 14.16 -12.28
N ARG A 28 -10.22 13.67 -13.37
CA ARG A 28 -10.65 14.53 -14.48
C ARG A 28 -11.98 15.25 -14.16
N ARG A 29 -11.83 16.52 -13.74
CA ARG A 29 -12.83 17.62 -13.76
C ARG A 29 -13.95 17.59 -12.72
N SER A 30 -13.61 17.52 -11.43
CA SER A 30 -14.53 18.07 -10.42
C SER A 30 -14.59 19.60 -10.57
N PRO A 31 -15.76 20.25 -10.58
CA PRO A 31 -15.86 21.72 -10.62
C PRO A 31 -15.13 22.38 -9.44
N LEU A 32 -14.95 21.64 -8.33
CA LEU A 32 -14.19 22.09 -7.17
C LEU A 32 -12.67 22.06 -7.37
N ALA A 33 -12.15 21.43 -8.43
CA ALA A 33 -10.70 21.36 -8.67
C ALA A 33 -10.09 22.75 -8.89
N TRP A 34 -10.82 23.66 -9.54
CA TRP A 34 -10.40 25.05 -9.67
C TRP A 34 -10.30 25.71 -8.29
N TRP A 35 -11.31 25.56 -7.43
CA TRP A 35 -11.31 26.13 -6.09
C TRP A 35 -10.17 25.59 -5.23
N TYR A 36 -9.97 24.27 -5.21
CA TYR A 36 -8.87 23.66 -4.45
C TYR A 36 -7.50 24.18 -4.90
N ARG A 37 -7.31 24.47 -6.19
CA ARG A 37 -6.05 25.06 -6.68
C ARG A 37 -5.75 26.44 -6.07
N TRP A 38 -6.79 27.19 -5.69
CA TRP A 38 -6.65 28.52 -5.10
C TRP A 38 -6.60 28.49 -3.58
N ALA A 39 -7.42 27.63 -2.96
CA ALA A 39 -7.71 27.70 -1.53
C ALA A 39 -7.08 26.56 -0.71
N ALA A 40 -6.77 25.40 -1.29
CA ALA A 40 -6.20 24.27 -0.57
C ALA A 40 -4.67 24.37 -0.48
N PRO A 41 -4.04 23.77 0.55
CA PRO A 41 -2.59 23.61 0.58
C PRO A 41 -2.10 22.75 -0.59
N VAL A 42 -0.80 22.87 -0.92
CA VAL A 42 -0.17 22.09 -1.99
C VAL A 42 -0.25 20.59 -1.67
N GLU A 43 -0.61 19.77 -2.66
CA GLU A 43 -0.69 18.32 -2.51
C GLU A 43 0.69 17.74 -2.16
N PRO A 44 0.84 17.01 -1.03
CA PRO A 44 2.10 16.41 -0.66
C PRO A 44 2.44 15.26 -1.62
N GLY A 45 3.73 14.99 -1.82
CA GLY A 45 4.21 13.88 -2.64
C GLY A 45 3.73 12.52 -2.11
N LYS A 46 3.78 11.47 -2.95
CA LYS A 46 3.32 10.12 -2.59
C LYS A 46 4.06 9.55 -1.37
N ASP A 47 5.34 9.89 -1.24
CA ASP A 47 6.22 9.44 -0.15
C ASP A 47 6.22 10.38 1.06
N ALA A 48 5.32 11.36 1.09
CA ALA A 48 5.25 12.30 2.19
C ALA A 48 4.86 11.61 3.50
N PRO A 49 5.43 12.03 4.64
CA PRO A 49 5.07 11.50 5.95
C PRO A 49 3.58 11.65 6.21
N PHE A 50 3.02 10.72 7.00
CA PHE A 50 1.58 10.67 7.32
C PHE A 50 1.05 12.02 7.84
N GLU A 51 1.83 12.71 8.66
CA GLU A 51 1.46 14.02 9.22
C GLU A 51 1.20 15.08 8.13
N GLN A 52 2.01 15.12 7.07
CA GLN A 52 1.81 16.07 5.97
C GLN A 52 0.56 15.73 5.15
N ARG A 53 0.29 14.43 4.95
CA ARG A 53 -0.93 13.95 4.27
C ARG A 53 -2.18 14.30 5.07
N GLU A 54 -2.12 14.17 6.40
CA GLU A 54 -3.21 14.54 7.29
C GLU A 54 -3.48 16.06 7.27
N ARG A 55 -2.42 16.89 7.33
CA ARG A 55 -2.55 18.35 7.20
C ARG A 55 -3.18 18.75 5.88
N PHE A 56 -2.81 18.08 4.77
CA PHE A 56 -3.44 18.32 3.47
C PHE A 56 -4.92 17.93 3.47
N ARG A 57 -5.29 16.79 4.06
CA ARG A 57 -6.69 16.35 4.21
C ARG A 57 -7.51 17.37 4.98
N GLN A 58 -7.01 17.83 6.11
CA GLN A 58 -7.66 18.85 6.95
C GLN A 58 -7.79 20.19 6.21
N GLY A 59 -6.72 20.64 5.53
CA GLY A 59 -6.75 21.86 4.73
C GLY A 59 -7.74 21.81 3.57
N ARG A 60 -8.00 20.63 3.00
CA ARG A 60 -9.03 20.44 1.97
C ARG A 60 -10.43 20.55 2.54
N ILE A 61 -10.70 20.01 3.73
CA ILE A 61 -11.99 20.18 4.43
C ILE A 61 -12.20 21.66 4.76
N ALA A 62 -11.20 22.32 5.34
CA ALA A 62 -11.23 23.75 5.63
C ALA A 62 -11.47 24.60 4.37
N SER A 63 -10.90 24.21 3.23
CA SER A 63 -11.13 24.87 1.95
C SER A 63 -12.61 24.81 1.50
N ILE A 64 -13.30 23.68 1.71
CA ILE A 64 -14.74 23.57 1.41
C ILE A 64 -15.55 24.45 2.36
N MET A 65 -15.21 24.44 3.66
CA MET A 65 -15.89 25.28 4.66
C MET A 65 -15.74 26.76 4.36
N LEU A 66 -14.54 27.20 3.93
CA LEU A 66 -14.30 28.58 3.49
C LEU A 66 -15.10 28.95 2.24
N LEU A 67 -15.26 28.03 1.28
CA LEU A 67 -16.11 28.26 0.11
C LEU A 67 -17.57 28.44 0.53
N LEU A 68 -18.08 27.54 1.39
CA LEU A 68 -19.44 27.62 1.90
C LEU A 68 -19.66 28.94 2.67
N MET A 69 -18.71 29.31 3.52
CA MET A 69 -18.72 30.57 4.25
C MET A 69 -18.77 31.77 3.30
N LEU A 70 -17.92 31.80 2.26
CA LEU A 70 -17.95 32.86 1.25
C LEU A 70 -19.30 32.96 0.53
N ILE A 71 -19.89 31.83 0.15
CA ILE A 71 -21.22 31.80 -0.50
C ILE A 71 -22.28 32.36 0.45
N VAL A 72 -22.31 31.88 1.70
CA VAL A 72 -23.28 32.30 2.72
C VAL A 72 -23.13 33.79 3.03
N VAL A 73 -21.91 34.27 3.30
CA VAL A 73 -21.63 35.69 3.56
C VAL A 73 -22.00 36.57 2.37
N SER A 74 -21.72 36.12 1.14
CA SER A 74 -22.12 36.86 -0.06
C SER A 74 -23.63 36.93 -0.22
N ALA A 75 -24.36 35.87 0.13
CA ALA A 75 -25.82 35.85 0.12
C ALA A 75 -26.44 36.80 1.16
N PHE A 76 -25.70 37.17 2.21
CA PHE A 76 -26.13 38.18 3.19
C PHE A 76 -25.96 39.63 2.71
N ILE A 77 -25.21 39.89 1.62
CA ILE A 77 -24.98 41.27 1.13
C ILE A 77 -26.29 41.97 0.71
N PRO A 78 -27.18 41.37 -0.10
CA PRO A 78 -28.46 42.00 -0.45
C PRO A 78 -29.34 42.27 0.76
N LEU A 79 -29.33 41.35 1.74
CA LEU A 79 -30.06 41.52 3.00
C LEU A 79 -29.50 42.71 3.80
N ALA A 80 -28.17 42.82 3.89
CA ALA A 80 -27.52 43.92 4.59
C ALA A 80 -27.79 45.28 3.94
N LEU A 81 -27.81 45.34 2.60
CA LEU A 81 -28.19 46.55 1.84
C LEU A 81 -29.65 46.94 2.05
N SER A 82 -30.53 45.98 2.30
CA SER A 82 -31.96 46.20 2.54
C SER A 82 -32.30 46.42 4.03
N SER A 83 -31.33 46.19 4.91
CA SER A 83 -31.54 46.29 6.36
C SER A 83 -31.59 47.74 6.81
N ALA A 84 -32.48 48.06 7.76
CA ALA A 84 -32.55 49.39 8.36
C ALA A 84 -31.33 49.71 9.25
N ASN A 85 -30.56 48.69 9.64
CA ASN A 85 -29.38 48.85 10.48
C ASN A 85 -28.14 49.14 9.62
N MET A 86 -27.66 50.39 9.69
CA MET A 86 -26.49 50.88 8.96
C MET A 86 -25.21 50.09 9.26
N TYR A 87 -25.12 49.42 10.40
CA TYR A 87 -23.95 48.63 10.81
C TYR A 87 -23.90 47.23 10.21
N THR A 88 -25.01 46.69 9.67
CA THR A 88 -25.04 45.32 9.12
C THR A 88 -24.10 45.18 7.92
N LEU A 89 -24.13 46.14 7.00
CA LEU A 89 -23.31 46.12 5.79
C LEU A 89 -21.81 46.10 6.08
N PRO A 90 -21.24 47.02 6.90
CA PRO A 90 -19.81 46.97 7.20
C PRO A 90 -19.40 45.69 7.94
N ILE A 91 -20.26 45.11 8.80
CA ILE A 91 -19.98 43.82 9.46
C ILE A 91 -19.87 42.69 8.42
N VAL A 92 -20.82 42.60 7.48
CA VAL A 92 -20.80 41.59 6.42
C VAL A 92 -19.59 41.76 5.50
N LEU A 93 -19.24 42.99 5.13
CA LEU A 93 -18.04 43.27 4.32
C LEU A 93 -16.75 42.90 5.07
N ALA A 94 -16.66 43.21 6.37
CA ALA A 94 -15.53 42.80 7.19
C ALA A 94 -15.39 41.28 7.27
N LEU A 95 -16.51 40.55 7.42
CA LEU A 95 -16.53 39.09 7.42
C LEU A 95 -16.06 38.50 6.09
N LEU A 96 -16.42 39.13 4.95
CA LEU A 96 -15.93 38.75 3.63
C LEU A 96 -14.41 38.93 3.53
N VAL A 97 -13.87 40.06 4.01
CA VAL A 97 -12.43 40.32 4.04
C VAL A 97 -11.70 39.27 4.89
N VAL A 98 -12.21 38.95 6.08
CA VAL A 98 -11.63 37.93 6.95
C VAL A 98 -11.66 36.55 6.28
N ALA A 99 -12.75 36.19 5.60
CA ALA A 99 -12.84 34.94 4.84
C ALA A 99 -11.80 34.87 3.72
N CYS A 100 -11.56 35.97 2.99
CA CYS A 100 -10.50 36.06 1.98
C CYS A 100 -9.11 35.88 2.58
N ILE A 101 -8.83 36.49 3.75
CA ILE A 101 -7.56 36.30 4.48
C ILE A 101 -7.41 34.85 4.92
N ALA A 102 -8.48 34.23 5.42
CA ALA A 102 -8.48 32.83 5.84
C ALA A 102 -8.22 31.87 4.68
N VAL A 103 -8.69 32.17 3.47
CA VAL A 103 -8.34 31.41 2.24
C VAL A 103 -6.84 31.45 1.97
N PHE A 104 -6.22 32.62 2.11
CA PHE A 104 -4.77 32.77 1.94
C PHE A 104 -3.98 31.99 3.01
N LEU A 105 -4.42 32.04 4.28
CA LEU A 105 -3.81 31.27 5.37
C LEU A 105 -3.98 29.75 5.18
N ASN A 106 -5.12 29.31 4.65
CA ASN A 106 -5.37 27.89 4.37
C ASN A 106 -4.43 27.36 3.30
N ARG A 107 -4.14 28.18 2.28
CA ARG A 107 -3.17 27.85 1.23
C ARG A 107 -1.75 27.68 1.79
N GLN A 108 -1.40 28.38 2.87
CA GLN A 108 -0.11 28.20 3.57
C GLN A 108 -0.05 26.93 4.44
N GLY A 109 -1.16 26.19 4.58
CA GLY A 109 -1.24 24.99 5.41
C GLY A 109 -1.48 25.24 6.89
N ASN A 110 -1.75 26.49 7.30
CA ASN A 110 -2.01 26.87 8.70
C ASN A 110 -3.47 26.67 9.10
N VAL A 111 -3.96 25.42 9.05
CA VAL A 111 -5.38 25.07 9.27
C VAL A 111 -5.89 25.51 10.64
N LEU A 112 -5.05 25.45 11.68
CA LEU A 112 -5.42 25.89 13.02
C LEU A 112 -5.77 27.38 13.06
N LEU A 113 -4.94 28.23 12.45
CA LEU A 113 -5.20 29.68 12.39
C LEU A 113 -6.48 29.97 11.62
N VAL A 114 -6.69 29.27 10.49
CA VAL A 114 -7.92 29.38 9.70
C VAL A 114 -9.15 29.07 10.55
N GLY A 115 -9.13 27.98 11.31
CA GLY A 115 -10.22 27.63 12.23
C GLY A 115 -10.49 28.72 13.27
N ILE A 116 -9.43 29.28 13.87
CA ILE A 116 -9.55 30.39 14.85
C ILE A 116 -10.18 31.61 14.19
N PHE A 117 -9.72 32.01 12.99
CA PHE A 117 -10.28 33.16 12.26
C PHE A 117 -11.75 32.94 11.88
N ILE A 118 -12.15 31.75 11.42
CA ILE A 118 -13.54 31.45 11.08
C ILE A 118 -14.42 31.56 12.33
N VAL A 119 -14.06 30.86 13.41
CA VAL A 119 -14.86 30.86 14.65
C VAL A 119 -14.95 32.26 15.25
N PHE A 120 -13.81 32.96 15.33
CA PHE A 120 -13.77 34.31 15.87
C PHE A 120 -14.59 35.29 15.03
N SER A 121 -14.49 35.24 13.70
CA SER A 121 -15.20 36.16 12.82
C SER A 121 -16.71 35.94 12.81
N VAL A 122 -17.17 34.69 12.84
CA VAL A 122 -18.60 34.36 12.97
C VAL A 122 -19.13 34.86 14.32
N ASN A 123 -18.42 34.59 15.42
CA ASN A 123 -18.82 35.07 16.74
C ASN A 123 -18.82 36.59 16.83
N ALA A 124 -17.76 37.25 16.36
CA ALA A 124 -17.66 38.71 16.35
C ALA A 124 -18.78 39.33 15.52
N ALA A 125 -19.13 38.75 14.37
CA ALA A 125 -20.23 39.23 13.54
C ALA A 125 -21.59 39.11 14.27
N LEU A 126 -21.86 37.99 14.94
CA LEU A 126 -23.09 37.80 15.73
C LEU A 126 -23.16 38.77 16.92
N VAL A 127 -22.08 38.88 17.69
CA VAL A 127 -21.95 39.80 18.82
C VAL A 127 -22.17 41.24 18.37
N LEU A 128 -21.49 41.67 17.31
CA LEU A 128 -21.63 43.02 16.76
C LEU A 128 -23.05 43.24 16.23
N THR A 129 -23.68 42.24 15.62
CA THR A 129 -25.07 42.35 15.14
C THR A 129 -26.04 42.59 16.30
N ILE A 130 -25.88 41.90 17.43
CA ILE A 130 -26.72 42.08 18.62
C ILE A 130 -26.47 43.45 19.27
N ILE A 131 -25.21 43.85 19.43
CA ILE A 131 -24.85 45.13 20.07
C ILE A 131 -25.25 46.34 19.20
N THR A 132 -25.16 46.21 17.88
CA THR A 132 -25.47 47.29 16.92
C THR A 132 -26.92 47.26 16.43
N ALA A 133 -27.72 46.25 16.81
CA ALA A 133 -29.15 46.23 16.57
C ALA A 133 -29.76 47.56 17.05
N PRO A 134 -30.71 48.15 16.30
CA PRO A 134 -30.92 49.59 16.23
C PRO A 134 -31.21 50.19 17.62
N ILE A 135 -30.11 50.57 18.28
CA ILE A 135 -30.00 51.43 19.44
C ILE A 135 -30.49 50.75 20.75
N ILE A 136 -29.66 49.82 21.25
CA ILE A 136 -29.52 49.30 22.63
C ILE A 136 -30.61 48.33 23.15
N ASP A 137 -31.87 48.46 22.75
CA ASP A 137 -32.92 47.63 23.34
C ASP A 137 -32.99 46.23 22.72
N LEU A 138 -32.76 45.21 23.55
CA LEU A 138 -32.98 43.81 23.20
C LEU A 138 -34.50 43.60 23.02
N ASN A 139 -34.91 43.16 21.84
CA ASN A 139 -36.31 42.90 21.52
C ASN A 139 -36.60 41.40 21.39
N VAL A 140 -37.87 40.99 21.40
CA VAL A 140 -38.26 39.57 21.27
C VAL A 140 -37.76 38.94 19.95
N GLY A 141 -37.69 39.73 18.88
CA GLY A 141 -37.18 39.31 17.57
C GLY A 141 -35.68 39.03 17.52
N SER A 142 -34.91 39.49 18.52
CA SER A 142 -33.46 39.23 18.62
C SER A 142 -33.14 37.88 19.29
N LEU A 143 -34.08 37.28 20.02
CA LEU A 143 -33.85 36.00 20.72
C LEU A 143 -33.40 34.87 19.79
N PRO A 144 -33.97 34.68 18.58
CA PRO A 144 -33.49 33.66 17.64
C PRO A 144 -32.05 33.89 17.14
N VAL A 145 -31.50 35.10 17.25
CA VAL A 145 -30.10 35.38 16.87
C VAL A 145 -29.13 34.68 17.84
N PHE A 146 -29.52 34.46 19.10
CA PHE A 146 -28.71 33.67 20.03
C PHE A 146 -28.58 32.20 19.61
N ASP A 147 -29.60 31.65 18.96
CA ASP A 147 -29.55 30.28 18.44
C ASP A 147 -28.55 30.18 17.26
N LEU A 148 -28.25 31.28 16.56
CA LEU A 148 -27.24 31.29 15.49
C LEU A 148 -25.80 31.11 15.99
N PHE A 149 -25.53 31.29 17.29
CA PHE A 149 -24.21 30.97 17.86
C PHE A 149 -23.83 29.49 17.70
N ILE A 150 -24.81 28.61 17.49
CA ILE A 150 -24.59 27.21 17.13
C ILE A 150 -23.73 27.09 15.86
N LEU A 151 -23.86 28.01 14.91
CA LEU A 151 -23.05 28.02 13.69
C LEU A 151 -21.56 28.16 14.02
N SER A 152 -21.21 28.92 15.06
CA SER A 152 -19.83 29.05 15.51
C SER A 152 -19.29 27.76 16.15
N GLU A 153 -20.14 27.01 16.86
CA GLU A 153 -19.78 25.70 17.44
C GLU A 153 -19.56 24.65 16.34
N LEU A 154 -20.46 24.62 15.35
CA LEU A 154 -20.32 23.75 14.18
C LEU A 154 -19.08 24.09 13.35
N ALA A 155 -18.76 25.38 13.20
CA ALA A 155 -17.51 25.81 12.57
C ALA A 155 -16.28 25.41 13.39
N ALA A 156 -16.35 25.50 14.72
CA ALA A 156 -15.26 25.11 15.61
C ALA A 156 -14.99 23.60 15.50
N VAL A 157 -16.01 22.76 15.66
CA VAL A 157 -15.84 21.29 15.69
C VAL A 157 -15.38 20.72 14.33
N THR A 158 -15.63 21.43 13.23
CA THR A 158 -15.25 20.99 11.87
C THR A 158 -13.81 21.33 11.50
N VAL A 159 -13.25 22.42 12.02
CA VAL A 159 -11.91 22.92 11.63
C VAL A 159 -10.89 22.83 12.76
N LEU A 160 -11.33 22.97 14.01
CA LEU A 160 -10.48 22.91 15.20
C LEU A 160 -10.55 21.52 15.85
N PRO A 161 -9.66 21.21 16.81
CA PRO A 161 -9.78 19.99 17.61
C PRO A 161 -11.16 19.91 18.25
N ALA A 162 -11.78 18.72 18.27
CA ALA A 162 -13.18 18.55 18.70
C ALA A 162 -13.46 19.13 20.09
N ALA A 163 -12.48 19.10 21.02
CA ALA A 163 -12.63 19.66 22.36
C ALA A 163 -12.82 21.19 22.40
N SER A 164 -12.40 21.91 21.34
CA SER A 164 -12.55 23.38 21.26
C SER A 164 -14.02 23.82 21.24
N VAL A 165 -14.96 22.96 20.82
CA VAL A 165 -16.39 23.27 20.79
C VAL A 165 -16.91 23.66 22.18
N PHE A 166 -16.41 23.04 23.25
CA PHE A 166 -16.82 23.37 24.61
C PHE A 166 -16.33 24.75 25.05
N VAL A 167 -15.12 25.16 24.62
CA VAL A 167 -14.60 26.50 24.93
C VAL A 167 -15.47 27.55 24.25
N VAL A 168 -15.81 27.34 22.97
CA VAL A 168 -16.69 28.22 22.21
C VAL A 168 -18.09 28.26 22.83
N ALA A 169 -18.66 27.10 23.18
CA ALA A 169 -19.95 27.00 23.84
C ALA A 169 -20.00 27.76 25.18
N ILE A 170 -18.96 27.62 26.02
CA ILE A 170 -18.87 28.34 27.30
C ILE A 170 -18.84 29.86 27.07
N ILE A 171 -18.01 30.33 26.14
CA ILE A 171 -17.92 31.76 25.80
C ILE A 171 -19.27 32.27 25.29
N ASN A 172 -19.94 31.51 24.41
CA ASN A 172 -21.25 31.86 23.86
C ASN A 172 -22.31 31.89 24.97
N CYS A 173 -22.34 30.90 25.87
CA CYS A 173 -23.26 30.86 27.01
C CYS A 173 -23.05 32.06 27.95
N ILE A 174 -21.80 32.41 28.28
CA ILE A 174 -21.49 33.59 29.08
C ILE A 174 -22.00 34.85 28.38
N TYR A 175 -21.74 34.99 27.08
CA TYR A 175 -22.21 36.14 26.30
C TYR A 175 -23.73 36.23 26.23
N ILE A 176 -24.44 35.11 26.00
CA ILE A 176 -25.91 35.06 25.95
C ILE A 176 -26.49 35.50 27.29
N VAL A 177 -26.00 34.92 28.39
CA VAL A 177 -26.47 35.28 29.75
C VAL A 177 -26.17 36.73 30.07
N ALA A 178 -24.96 37.21 29.78
CA ALA A 178 -24.57 38.60 30.01
C ALA A 178 -25.42 39.57 29.17
N SER A 179 -25.68 39.26 27.91
CA SER A 179 -26.49 40.10 27.01
C SER A 179 -27.94 40.19 27.48
N ILE A 180 -28.54 39.06 27.88
CA ILE A 180 -29.92 39.05 28.38
C ILE A 180 -30.03 39.76 29.74
N LEU A 181 -29.02 39.71 30.61
CA LEU A 181 -29.10 40.32 31.94
C LEU A 181 -28.69 41.80 31.98
N LEU A 182 -27.75 42.22 31.14
CA LEU A 182 -27.13 43.55 31.22
C LEU A 182 -27.63 44.53 30.16
N MET A 183 -28.14 44.06 29.02
CA MET A 183 -28.70 44.96 28.00
C MET A 183 -30.11 45.40 28.39
N PRO A 184 -30.49 46.66 28.09
CA PRO A 184 -31.85 47.12 28.30
C PRO A 184 -32.82 46.34 27.40
N HIS A 185 -34.03 46.09 27.92
CA HIS A 185 -35.07 45.31 27.26
C HIS A 185 -36.13 46.22 26.69
N SER A 186 -36.62 45.89 25.49
CA SER A 186 -37.85 46.51 25.00
C SER A 186 -39.02 46.20 25.95
N PRO A 187 -40.07 47.05 26.01
CA PRO A 187 -41.21 46.82 26.88
C PRO A 187 -41.85 45.43 26.71
N ASP A 188 -41.92 44.96 25.46
CA ASP A 188 -42.44 43.63 25.11
C ASP A 188 -41.57 42.50 25.68
N LEU A 189 -40.24 42.62 25.58
CA LEU A 189 -39.33 41.63 26.12
C LEU A 189 -39.32 41.67 27.66
N GLY A 190 -39.42 42.86 28.26
CA GLY A 190 -39.57 43.02 29.69
C GLY A 190 -40.83 42.33 30.23
N ALA A 191 -41.97 42.50 29.55
CA ALA A 191 -43.21 41.80 29.88
C ALA A 191 -43.08 40.27 29.76
N LEU A 192 -42.42 39.79 28.69
CA LEU A 192 -42.15 38.36 28.52
C LEU A 192 -41.22 37.81 29.61
N MET A 193 -40.17 38.55 29.96
CA MET A 193 -39.25 38.15 31.02
C MET A 193 -39.96 38.08 32.36
N ALA A 194 -40.83 39.03 32.70
CA ALA A 194 -41.59 38.99 33.95
C ALA A 194 -42.38 37.67 34.16
N HIS A 195 -42.82 37.02 33.07
CA HIS A 195 -43.54 35.76 33.13
C HIS A 195 -42.68 34.52 32.86
N SER A 196 -41.53 34.65 32.20
CA SER A 196 -40.79 33.51 31.64
C SER A 196 -39.26 33.70 31.55
N VAL A 197 -38.63 34.40 32.51
CA VAL A 197 -37.16 34.56 32.57
C VAL A 197 -36.42 33.23 32.33
N TYR A 198 -36.87 32.17 33.02
CA TYR A 198 -36.25 30.85 32.94
C TYR A 198 -36.19 30.35 31.50
N THR A 199 -37.32 30.39 30.77
CA THR A 199 -37.39 29.91 29.40
C THR A 199 -36.58 30.78 28.43
N VAL A 200 -36.55 32.11 28.63
CA VAL A 200 -35.80 33.04 27.77
C VAL A 200 -34.28 32.80 27.87
N VAL A 201 -33.75 32.55 29.07
CA VAL A 201 -32.31 32.34 29.29
C VAL A 201 -31.88 30.90 29.03
N ILE A 202 -32.64 29.92 29.55
CA ILE A 202 -32.19 28.53 29.56
C ILE A 202 -32.35 27.87 28.22
N ARG A 203 -33.33 28.27 27.40
CA ARG A 203 -33.50 27.70 26.07
C ARG A 203 -32.24 27.83 25.20
N PRO A 204 -31.67 29.02 24.94
CA PRO A 204 -30.48 29.14 24.11
C PRO A 204 -29.26 28.48 24.76
N VAL A 205 -29.08 28.60 26.09
CA VAL A 205 -27.95 27.98 26.81
C VAL A 205 -28.01 26.45 26.75
N ALA A 206 -29.17 25.85 27.03
CA ALA A 206 -29.36 24.41 26.94
C ALA A 206 -29.14 23.91 25.50
N LEU A 207 -29.57 24.69 24.50
CA LEU A 207 -29.35 24.36 23.09
C LEU A 207 -27.85 24.36 22.74
N GLN A 208 -27.07 25.36 23.14
CA GLN A 208 -25.60 25.37 22.95
C GLN A 208 -24.95 24.14 23.61
N VAL A 209 -25.29 23.84 24.87
CA VAL A 209 -24.71 22.69 25.58
C VAL A 209 -25.03 21.36 24.89
N VAL A 210 -26.29 21.16 24.48
CA VAL A 210 -26.70 19.94 23.79
C VAL A 210 -25.96 19.81 22.45
N VAL A 211 -25.90 20.89 21.67
CA VAL A 211 -25.22 20.87 20.36
C VAL A 211 -23.71 20.62 20.53
N ALA A 212 -23.04 21.29 21.47
CA ALA A 212 -21.63 21.05 21.78
C ALA A 212 -21.35 19.58 22.13
N VAL A 213 -22.17 18.95 22.99
CA VAL A 213 -22.00 17.54 23.37
C VAL A 213 -22.23 16.61 22.17
N VAL A 214 -23.34 16.78 21.45
CA VAL A 214 -23.68 15.92 20.31
C VAL A 214 -22.64 16.02 19.21
N THR A 215 -22.21 17.23 18.86
CA THR A 215 -21.23 17.47 17.80
C THR A 215 -19.84 16.96 18.21
N TYR A 216 -19.43 17.15 19.47
CA TYR A 216 -18.19 16.57 20.00
C TYR A 216 -18.17 15.04 19.86
N LEU A 217 -19.24 14.36 20.32
CA LEU A 217 -19.34 12.90 20.23
C LEU A 217 -19.33 12.44 18.77
N TRP A 218 -20.05 13.16 17.90
CA TRP A 218 -20.10 12.83 16.48
C TRP A 218 -18.72 12.94 15.81
N VAL A 219 -18.01 14.06 15.98
CA VAL A 219 -16.67 14.24 15.39
C VAL A 219 -15.68 13.26 15.98
N ARG A 220 -15.71 13.01 17.29
CA ARG A 220 -14.83 12.03 17.94
C ARG A 220 -15.05 10.62 17.39
N ASN A 221 -16.30 10.18 17.30
CA ASN A 221 -16.64 8.87 16.74
C ASN A 221 -16.23 8.74 15.27
N ALA A 222 -16.39 9.82 14.48
CA ALA A 222 -15.95 9.86 13.09
C ALA A 222 -14.43 9.76 12.97
N GLN A 223 -13.67 10.49 13.79
CA GLN A 223 -12.22 10.42 13.83
C GLN A 223 -11.73 9.01 14.22
N ASP A 224 -12.33 8.41 15.24
CA ASP A 224 -12.00 7.04 15.67
C ASP A 224 -12.36 6.00 14.60
N ALA A 225 -13.46 6.19 13.86
CA ALA A 225 -13.82 5.32 12.75
C ALA A 225 -12.82 5.43 11.58
N ILE A 226 -12.37 6.64 11.24
CA ILE A 226 -11.35 6.88 10.22
C ILE A 226 -10.02 6.22 10.63
N LEU A 227 -9.58 6.43 11.87
CA LEU A 227 -8.35 5.80 12.37
C LEU A 227 -8.41 4.28 12.36
N ARG A 228 -9.58 3.69 12.66
CA ARG A 228 -9.78 2.24 12.57
C ARG A 228 -9.76 1.75 11.12
N ALA A 229 -10.37 2.49 10.19
CA ALA A 229 -10.34 2.16 8.77
C ALA A 229 -8.92 2.22 8.20
N ASP A 230 -8.14 3.27 8.51
CA ASP A 230 -6.75 3.42 8.07
C ASP A 230 -5.88 2.27 8.59
N ARG A 231 -6.06 1.86 9.86
CA ARG A 231 -5.35 0.70 10.44
C ARG A 231 -5.75 -0.60 9.75
N ALA A 232 -7.03 -0.79 9.45
CA ALA A 232 -7.52 -1.98 8.75
C ALA A 232 -6.95 -2.07 7.33
N GLU A 233 -6.81 -0.94 6.62
CA GLU A 233 -6.18 -0.89 5.29
C GLU A 233 -4.71 -1.29 5.35
N VAL A 234 -3.95 -0.74 6.31
CA VAL A 234 -2.53 -1.11 6.50
C VAL A 234 -2.38 -2.60 6.84
N ILE A 235 -3.26 -3.14 7.69
CA ILE A 235 -3.26 -4.58 8.02
C ILE A 235 -3.57 -5.41 6.78
N ALA A 236 -4.59 -5.05 6.00
CA ALA A 236 -4.94 -5.78 4.78
C ALA A 236 -3.80 -5.76 3.74
N GLN A 237 -3.10 -4.63 3.58
CA GLN A 237 -1.93 -4.54 2.72
C GLN A 237 -0.79 -5.44 3.20
N LEU A 238 -0.52 -5.46 4.51
CA LEU A 238 0.48 -6.32 5.11
C LEU A 238 0.12 -7.81 4.96
N GLU A 239 -1.12 -8.19 5.26
CA GLU A 239 -1.61 -9.56 5.06
C GLU A 239 -1.49 -10.00 3.59
N HIS A 240 -1.80 -9.13 2.64
CA HIS A 240 -1.62 -9.42 1.22
C HIS A 240 -0.15 -9.62 0.85
N SER A 241 0.75 -8.78 1.38
CA SER A 241 2.20 -8.93 1.17
C SER A 241 2.75 -10.22 1.77
N ILE A 242 2.25 -10.64 2.95
CA ILE A 242 2.66 -11.89 3.61
C ILE A 242 2.08 -13.09 2.84
N ALA A 243 0.83 -13.02 2.41
CA ALA A 243 0.19 -14.08 1.64
C ALA A 243 0.86 -14.30 0.27
N SER A 244 1.28 -13.22 -0.40
CA SER A 244 2.06 -13.32 -1.65
C SER A 244 3.43 -13.94 -1.41
N GLN A 245 4.20 -13.43 -0.44
CA GLN A 245 5.50 -14.02 -0.05
C GLN A 245 5.38 -15.51 0.28
N LYS A 246 4.32 -15.91 0.99
CA LYS A 246 4.07 -17.31 1.33
C LYS A 246 3.81 -18.16 0.08
N ARG A 247 2.96 -17.68 -0.84
CA ARG A 247 2.69 -18.38 -2.11
C ARG A 247 3.95 -18.54 -2.95
N ASP A 248 4.76 -17.50 -3.06
CA ASP A 248 6.01 -17.54 -3.80
C ASP A 248 6.97 -18.57 -3.17
N LEU A 249 7.10 -18.56 -1.84
CA LEU A 249 7.90 -19.53 -1.12
C LEU A 249 7.40 -20.97 -1.30
N ASP A 250 6.09 -21.22 -1.18
CA ASP A 250 5.48 -22.53 -1.40
C ASP A 250 5.71 -23.03 -2.83
N TYR A 251 5.57 -22.15 -3.83
CA TYR A 251 5.87 -22.45 -5.22
C TYR A 251 7.34 -22.85 -5.40
N GLY A 252 8.28 -22.09 -4.83
CA GLY A 252 9.70 -22.41 -4.92
C GLY A 252 10.08 -23.71 -4.22
N ILE A 253 9.43 -24.04 -3.10
CA ILE A 253 9.61 -25.35 -2.42
C ILE A 253 9.16 -26.48 -3.33
N GLN A 254 7.99 -26.36 -3.97
CA GLN A 254 7.47 -27.40 -4.86
C GLN A 254 8.41 -27.66 -6.04
N GLN A 255 8.98 -26.60 -6.64
CA GLN A 255 9.97 -26.75 -7.71
C GLN A 255 11.26 -27.46 -7.24
N LEU A 256 11.76 -27.13 -6.06
CA LEU A 256 12.92 -27.80 -5.47
C LEU A 256 12.63 -29.27 -5.17
N LEU A 257 11.47 -29.57 -4.60
CA LEU A 257 11.04 -30.94 -4.31
C LEU A 257 10.91 -31.75 -5.59
N GLN A 258 10.28 -31.19 -6.63
CA GLN A 258 10.15 -31.86 -7.92
C GLN A 258 11.52 -32.16 -8.55
N THR A 259 12.45 -31.21 -8.46
CA THR A 259 13.85 -31.39 -8.92
C THR A 259 14.53 -32.53 -8.17
N LEU A 260 14.38 -32.59 -6.84
CA LEU A 260 14.93 -33.65 -6.00
C LEU A 260 14.33 -35.01 -6.33
N VAL A 261 13.01 -35.09 -6.56
CA VAL A 261 12.33 -36.34 -6.94
C VAL A 261 12.81 -36.85 -8.30
N GLN A 262 12.96 -35.96 -9.29
CA GLN A 262 13.48 -36.36 -10.61
C GLN A 262 14.93 -36.84 -10.52
N ALA A 263 15.77 -36.16 -9.74
CA ALA A 263 17.14 -36.60 -9.47
C ALA A 263 17.19 -37.95 -8.74
N ALA A 264 16.32 -38.17 -7.75
CA ALA A 264 16.22 -39.44 -7.03
C ALA A 264 15.77 -40.60 -7.94
N ASN A 265 14.97 -40.31 -8.98
CA ASN A 265 14.59 -41.27 -10.02
C ASN A 265 15.68 -41.51 -11.08
N GLY A 266 16.89 -40.99 -10.87
CA GLY A 266 18.06 -41.23 -11.72
C GLY A 266 18.34 -40.15 -12.76
N ASP A 267 17.47 -39.14 -12.91
CA ASP A 267 17.74 -38.02 -13.82
C ASP A 267 18.58 -36.93 -13.13
N MET A 268 19.89 -37.15 -13.11
CA MET A 268 20.85 -36.19 -12.53
C MET A 268 21.09 -34.94 -13.41
N SER A 269 20.49 -34.89 -14.61
CA SER A 269 20.62 -33.76 -15.52
C SER A 269 19.68 -32.61 -15.17
N VAL A 270 18.64 -32.87 -14.38
CA VAL A 270 17.66 -31.87 -13.94
C VAL A 270 18.34 -30.79 -13.10
N ARG A 271 17.87 -29.55 -13.31
CA ARG A 271 18.27 -28.37 -12.54
C ARG A 271 17.02 -27.67 -12.03
N SER A 272 17.11 -27.12 -10.82
CA SER A 272 16.04 -26.30 -10.27
C SER A 272 15.94 -24.99 -11.08
N PRO A 273 14.75 -24.63 -11.61
CA PRO A 273 14.56 -23.47 -12.48
C PRO A 273 14.36 -22.14 -11.73
N LEU A 274 14.73 -22.06 -10.45
CA LEU A 274 14.55 -20.85 -9.65
C LEU A 274 15.46 -19.71 -10.13
N THR A 275 14.87 -18.53 -10.36
CA THR A 275 15.57 -17.31 -10.81
C THR A 275 16.25 -16.58 -9.63
N GLN A 276 17.22 -15.70 -9.92
CA GLN A 276 17.96 -14.92 -8.91
C GLN A 276 17.07 -14.05 -8.00
N GLY A 277 15.87 -13.68 -8.47
CA GLY A 277 14.92 -12.88 -7.69
C GLY A 277 14.17 -13.66 -6.61
N HIS A 278 14.23 -15.00 -6.63
CA HIS A 278 13.46 -15.83 -5.70
C HIS A 278 14.19 -16.00 -4.35
N VAL A 279 13.46 -15.96 -3.22
CA VAL A 279 14.02 -16.09 -1.86
C VAL A 279 14.82 -17.39 -1.68
N LEU A 280 14.38 -18.47 -2.34
CA LEU A 280 15.03 -19.80 -2.31
C LEU A 280 16.13 -19.99 -3.36
N TRP A 281 16.52 -18.96 -4.10
CA TRP A 281 17.53 -19.08 -5.16
C TRP A 281 18.85 -19.67 -4.65
N GLN A 282 19.33 -19.24 -3.47
CA GLN A 282 20.57 -19.76 -2.91
C GLN A 282 20.50 -21.27 -2.60
N VAL A 283 19.32 -21.77 -2.20
CA VAL A 283 19.06 -23.20 -2.00
C VAL A 283 19.05 -23.94 -3.33
N ALA A 284 18.47 -23.34 -4.37
CA ALA A 284 18.49 -23.91 -5.72
C ALA A 284 19.90 -24.06 -6.28
N VAL A 285 20.75 -23.05 -6.11
CA VAL A 285 22.15 -23.06 -6.56
C VAL A 285 22.97 -24.13 -5.85
N SER A 286 22.81 -24.25 -4.52
CA SER A 286 23.52 -25.28 -3.75
C SER A 286 23.06 -26.68 -4.15
N LEU A 287 21.76 -26.89 -4.34
CA LEU A 287 21.20 -28.14 -4.87
C LEU A 287 21.76 -28.48 -6.26
N ASN A 288 21.73 -27.54 -7.19
CA ASN A 288 22.25 -27.73 -8.55
C ASN A 288 23.75 -28.07 -8.55
N THR A 289 24.52 -27.48 -7.63
CA THR A 289 25.94 -27.78 -7.44
C THR A 289 26.14 -29.21 -6.92
N LEU A 290 25.34 -29.64 -5.94
CA LEU A 290 25.38 -30.99 -5.41
C LEU A 290 25.02 -32.02 -6.49
N LEU A 291 23.93 -31.81 -7.22
CA LEU A 291 23.53 -32.68 -8.34
C LEU A 291 24.62 -32.76 -9.41
N SER A 292 25.25 -31.65 -9.75
CA SER A 292 26.38 -31.63 -10.71
C SER A 292 27.57 -32.45 -10.21
N ARG A 293 27.88 -32.41 -8.90
CA ARG A 293 28.95 -33.22 -8.30
C ARG A 293 28.60 -34.71 -8.31
N LEU A 294 27.38 -35.05 -7.96
CA LEU A 294 26.89 -36.44 -7.91
C LEU A 294 26.84 -37.04 -9.31
N GLN A 295 26.39 -36.28 -10.31
CA GLN A 295 26.41 -36.66 -11.73
C GLN A 295 27.83 -37.00 -12.20
N ARG A 296 28.83 -36.17 -11.90
CA ARG A 296 30.24 -36.43 -12.25
C ARG A 296 30.80 -37.67 -11.53
N SER A 297 30.44 -37.86 -10.26
CA SER A 297 30.84 -39.05 -9.50
C SER A 297 30.27 -40.31 -10.13
N SER A 298 28.98 -40.34 -10.45
CA SER A 298 28.32 -41.48 -11.09
C SER A 298 28.92 -41.78 -12.46
N GLN A 299 29.21 -40.76 -13.28
CA GLN A 299 29.89 -40.94 -14.57
C GLN A 299 31.29 -41.56 -14.38
N SER A 300 32.04 -41.10 -13.38
CA SER A 300 33.36 -41.66 -13.06
C SER A 300 33.26 -43.13 -12.63
N ASP A 301 32.24 -43.49 -11.84
CA ASP A 301 32.00 -44.88 -11.44
C ASP A 301 31.62 -45.76 -12.63
N TYR A 302 30.79 -45.26 -13.55
CA TYR A 302 30.46 -45.97 -14.80
C TYR A 302 31.68 -46.18 -15.69
N GLU A 303 32.54 -45.16 -15.82
CA GLU A 303 33.80 -45.28 -16.54
C GLU A 303 34.74 -46.29 -15.87
N LEU A 304 34.84 -46.28 -14.53
CA LEU A 304 35.63 -47.26 -13.79
C LEU A 304 35.10 -48.69 -13.97
N GLN A 305 33.78 -48.87 -13.92
CA GLN A 305 33.13 -50.17 -14.17
C GLN A 305 33.38 -50.65 -15.60
N ARG A 306 33.28 -49.74 -16.57
CA ARG A 306 33.58 -50.04 -17.98
C ARG A 306 35.04 -50.45 -18.16
N LEU A 307 35.97 -49.69 -17.60
CA LEU A 307 37.40 -49.99 -17.64
C LEU A 307 37.73 -51.31 -16.94
N THR A 308 37.10 -51.59 -15.78
CA THR A 308 37.29 -52.89 -15.10
C THR A 308 36.72 -54.05 -15.91
N ALA A 309 35.59 -53.88 -16.58
CA ALA A 309 35.04 -54.88 -17.49
C ALA A 309 35.95 -55.11 -18.72
N GLU A 310 36.49 -54.04 -19.31
CA GLU A 310 37.46 -54.12 -20.42
C GLU A 310 38.77 -54.80 -19.97
N LEU A 311 39.28 -54.49 -18.77
CA LEU A 311 40.44 -55.17 -18.19
C LEU A 311 40.18 -56.64 -17.87
N GLN A 312 39.00 -56.99 -17.35
CA GLN A 312 38.61 -58.39 -17.15
C GLN A 312 38.52 -59.14 -18.47
N ARG A 313 37.97 -58.51 -19.51
CA ARG A 313 37.94 -59.06 -20.86
C ARG A 313 39.35 -59.30 -21.39
N LEU A 314 40.23 -58.30 -21.35
CA LEU A 314 41.64 -58.43 -21.74
C LEU A 314 42.36 -59.53 -20.95
N LYS A 315 42.13 -59.60 -19.64
CA LYS A 315 42.70 -60.65 -18.78
C LYS A 315 42.22 -62.04 -19.20
N SER A 316 40.94 -62.20 -19.55
CA SER A 316 40.38 -63.47 -20.02
C SER A 316 40.95 -63.87 -21.39
N GLU A 317 41.11 -62.90 -22.31
CA GLU A 317 41.74 -63.11 -23.62
C GLU A 317 43.21 -63.51 -23.46
N LEU A 318 43.96 -62.84 -22.59
CA LEU A 318 45.36 -63.18 -22.30
C LEU A 318 45.50 -64.58 -21.70
N ASN A 319 44.67 -64.93 -20.71
CA ASN A 319 44.69 -66.25 -20.08
C ASN A 319 44.40 -67.37 -21.10
N TRP A 320 43.48 -67.11 -22.03
CA TRP A 320 43.21 -68.04 -23.13
C TRP A 320 44.42 -68.20 -24.04
N VAL A 321 45.07 -67.10 -24.47
CA VAL A 321 46.27 -67.14 -25.31
C VAL A 321 47.40 -67.91 -24.62
N VAL A 322 47.64 -67.65 -23.34
CA VAL A 322 48.65 -68.37 -22.53
C VAL A 322 48.32 -69.86 -22.46
N GLY A 323 47.05 -70.22 -22.27
CA GLY A 323 46.58 -71.61 -22.30
C GLY A 323 46.85 -72.28 -23.65
N ALA A 324 46.46 -71.64 -24.75
CA ALA A 324 46.67 -72.13 -26.11
C ALA A 324 48.16 -72.33 -26.44
N LEU A 325 49.03 -71.40 -26.02
CA LEU A 325 50.49 -71.52 -26.15
C LEU A 325 51.04 -72.73 -25.38
N ARG A 326 50.57 -72.95 -24.15
CA ARG A 326 51.01 -74.06 -23.31
C ARG A 326 50.59 -75.41 -23.91
N ASP A 327 49.37 -75.50 -24.43
CA ASP A 327 48.86 -76.69 -25.11
C ASP A 327 49.62 -76.99 -26.41
N ALA A 328 49.87 -75.98 -27.23
CA ALA A 328 50.67 -76.11 -28.46
C ALA A 328 52.09 -76.60 -28.16
N LYS A 329 52.74 -76.03 -27.14
CA LYS A 329 54.08 -76.46 -26.68
C LYS A 329 54.10 -77.91 -26.22
N THR A 330 53.07 -78.34 -25.48
CA THR A 330 52.97 -79.70 -24.94
C THR A 330 52.70 -80.73 -26.04
N ARG A 331 51.88 -80.37 -27.04
CA ARG A 331 51.47 -81.27 -28.13
C ARG A 331 52.37 -81.23 -29.37
N ARG A 332 53.35 -80.31 -29.44
CA ARG A 332 54.14 -79.99 -30.66
C ARG A 332 53.26 -79.76 -31.89
N ALA A 333 52.06 -79.22 -31.68
CA ALA A 333 51.11 -78.89 -32.74
C ALA A 333 51.18 -77.40 -33.08
N PRO A 334 50.84 -77.00 -34.32
CA PRO A 334 50.74 -75.58 -34.66
C PRO A 334 49.71 -74.89 -33.77
N LEU A 335 49.98 -73.63 -33.41
CA LEU A 335 49.10 -72.81 -32.59
C LEU A 335 47.71 -72.68 -33.25
N PRO A 336 46.61 -72.96 -32.53
CA PRO A 336 45.26 -72.78 -33.06
C PRO A 336 45.01 -71.29 -33.29
N THR A 337 44.57 -70.92 -34.49
CA THR A 337 44.33 -69.52 -34.89
C THR A 337 43.43 -68.83 -33.88
N ALA A 338 43.85 -67.64 -33.41
CA ALA A 338 43.06 -66.86 -32.46
C ALA A 338 41.66 -66.59 -33.02
N PRO A 339 40.60 -66.59 -32.17
CA PRO A 339 39.30 -66.10 -32.57
C PRO A 339 39.45 -64.64 -33.02
N GLY A 340 39.03 -64.34 -34.26
CA GLY A 340 39.33 -63.07 -34.93
C GLY A 340 38.77 -61.85 -34.21
N ASN A 341 39.46 -60.72 -34.36
CA ASN A 341 39.10 -59.39 -33.85
C ASN A 341 39.35 -59.16 -32.34
N THR A 342 40.38 -59.80 -31.79
CA THR A 342 40.87 -59.53 -30.43
C THR A 342 41.98 -58.49 -30.45
N LEU A 343 42.08 -57.67 -29.39
CA LEU A 343 43.15 -56.66 -29.27
C LEU A 343 44.56 -57.28 -29.22
N ILE A 344 44.64 -58.59 -28.95
CA ILE A 344 45.88 -59.36 -28.86
C ILE A 344 46.24 -60.00 -30.23
N GLU A 345 45.43 -59.82 -31.26
CA GLU A 345 45.68 -60.39 -32.60
C GLU A 345 47.03 -59.96 -33.22
N PRO A 346 47.49 -58.70 -33.11
CA PRO A 346 48.81 -58.30 -33.61
C PRO A 346 49.95 -59.08 -32.93
N LEU A 347 49.88 -59.21 -31.59
CA LEU A 347 50.82 -59.98 -30.77
C LEU A 347 50.82 -61.46 -31.17
N TYR A 348 49.64 -62.01 -31.44
CA TYR A 348 49.50 -63.39 -31.90
C TYR A 348 50.12 -63.59 -33.28
N ARG A 349 49.92 -62.67 -34.24
CA ARG A 349 50.56 -62.76 -35.57
C ARG A 349 52.08 -62.73 -35.47
N GLU A 350 52.62 -61.90 -34.59
CA GLU A 350 54.06 -61.77 -34.39
C GLU A 350 54.65 -63.06 -33.77
N LEU A 351 53.97 -63.64 -32.78
CA LEU A 351 54.34 -64.93 -32.17
C LEU A 351 54.19 -66.11 -33.14
N ALA A 352 53.08 -66.20 -33.88
CA ALA A 352 52.88 -67.24 -34.87
C ALA A 352 53.93 -67.16 -35.99
N GLY A 353 54.31 -65.95 -36.42
CA GLY A 353 55.35 -65.73 -37.42
C GLY A 353 56.73 -66.29 -37.02
N HIS A 354 57.05 -66.35 -35.73
CA HIS A 354 58.33 -66.87 -35.23
C HIS A 354 58.32 -68.36 -34.85
N TYR A 355 57.15 -68.96 -34.56
CA TYR A 355 57.04 -70.35 -34.10
C TYR A 355 56.41 -71.33 -35.10
N VAL A 356 55.99 -70.87 -36.28
CA VAL A 356 55.59 -71.78 -37.36
C VAL A 356 56.85 -72.38 -37.99
N ILE A 357 57.27 -73.53 -37.44
CA ILE A 357 58.24 -74.42 -38.07
C ILE A 357 57.65 -74.82 -39.43
N ALA A 358 58.29 -74.39 -40.51
CA ALA A 358 57.93 -74.80 -41.86
C ALA A 358 57.83 -76.33 -41.91
N PRO A 359 56.73 -76.90 -42.45
CA PRO A 359 56.58 -78.35 -42.51
C PRO A 359 57.77 -78.96 -43.28
N PRO A 360 58.29 -80.13 -42.86
CA PRO A 360 59.37 -80.78 -43.58
C PRO A 360 58.91 -81.06 -45.00
N SER A 361 59.62 -80.51 -45.98
CA SER A 361 59.41 -80.83 -47.39
C SER A 361 59.59 -82.33 -47.57
N ARG A 362 58.50 -83.05 -47.81
CA ARG A 362 58.55 -84.48 -48.20
C ARG A 362 59.33 -84.58 -49.51
N LYS A 363 60.47 -85.25 -49.47
CA LYS A 363 61.06 -85.91 -50.63
C LYS A 363 60.58 -87.35 -50.66
#